data_AF-A0A133UZY0-F1
#
_entry.id   AF-A0A133UZY0-F1
#
_cell.length_a   1.000
_cell.length_b   1.000
_cell.length_c   1.000
_cell.angle_alpha   90.00
_cell.angle_beta   90.00
_cell.angle_gamma   90.00
#
_symmetry.space_group_name_H-M   'P 1'
#
loop_
_entity.id
_entity.type
_entity.pdbx_description
1 polymer ?
#
loop_
_entity_poly.entity_id
_entity_poly.type
_entity_poly.pdbx_seq_one_letter_code
_entity_poly.pdbx_strand_id
1 'polypeptide(L)'
;MAARIAKFIPASMRSEIVQELINIVGIRPLSRKIGVNPKTVYNYKHGTAKPGDETMSRILAVMKEDQPHLLERHLERLQARFSNALEAPIELEEPPSREKPQPPSLPSVPPKEVQRPPSEPVARRPTPKTEVSLEEIFDKIGVSTSFDRMKAKNFLAGVRGEGLSVEDIVERSGLSRSAVEKYLQALISENLIEEGPPGTYTLSVRIREED
;
A
#
# COMPACT_ATOMS: atom_id res chain seq x y z
N MET A 1 21.13 1.20 19.09
CA MET A 1 21.11 2.40 18.22
C MET A 1 20.90 2.04 16.75
N ALA A 2 21.74 1.19 16.14
CA ALA A 2 21.62 0.76 14.74
C ALA A 2 20.22 0.19 14.37
N ALA A 3 19.62 -0.61 15.26
CA ALA A 3 18.29 -1.20 15.03
C ALA A 3 17.14 -0.17 14.93
N ARG A 4 17.28 1.00 15.55
CA ARG A 4 16.27 2.06 15.49
C ARG A 4 16.41 2.86 14.20
N ILE A 5 17.64 3.13 13.76
CA ILE A 5 17.92 3.93 12.56
C ILE A 5 17.53 3.18 11.28
N ALA A 6 17.76 1.86 11.23
CA ALA A 6 17.47 1.05 10.04
C ALA A 6 16.06 1.24 9.47
N LYS A 7 15.05 1.40 10.34
CA LYS A 7 13.65 1.63 9.97
C LYS A 7 13.42 2.93 9.20
N PHE A 8 14.24 3.95 9.45
CA PHE A 8 14.13 5.26 8.84
C PHE A 8 14.96 5.41 7.57
N ILE A 9 15.75 4.41 7.19
CA ILE A 9 16.55 4.44 5.95
C ILE A 9 15.63 4.08 4.77
N PRO A 10 15.44 4.98 3.79
CA PRO A 10 14.63 4.70 2.60
C PRO A 10 15.19 3.54 1.77
N ALA A 11 14.31 2.83 1.07
CA ALA A 11 14.69 1.65 0.29
C ALA A 11 15.77 1.92 -0.77
N SER A 12 15.77 3.10 -1.40
CA SER A 12 16.82 3.53 -2.34
C SER A 12 18.18 3.60 -1.66
N MET A 13 18.22 4.25 -0.50
CA MET A 13 19.44 4.43 0.28
C MET A 13 19.96 3.12 0.88
N ARG A 14 19.08 2.18 1.25
CA ARG A 14 19.49 0.83 1.69
C ARG A 14 20.28 0.09 0.62
N SER A 15 19.84 0.17 -0.63
CA SER A 15 20.56 -0.43 -1.76
C SER A 15 21.91 0.23 -1.98
N GLU A 16 21.99 1.55 -1.94
CA GLU A 16 23.25 2.28 -2.08
C GLU A 16 24.26 1.89 -0.98
N ILE A 17 23.83 1.93 0.29
CA ILE A 17 24.68 1.60 1.44
C ILE A 17 25.24 0.18 1.31
N VAL A 18 24.37 -0.79 1.01
CA VAL A 18 24.81 -2.20 0.97
C VAL A 18 25.72 -2.45 -0.23
N GLN A 19 25.49 -1.80 -1.37
CA GLN A 19 26.34 -1.93 -2.56
C GLN A 19 27.73 -1.34 -2.32
N GLU A 20 27.82 -0.15 -1.74
CA GLU A 20 29.10 0.46 -1.39
C GLU A 20 29.87 -0.42 -0.40
N LEU A 21 29.20 -0.93 0.64
CA LEU A 21 29.83 -1.83 1.61
C LEU A 21 30.31 -3.14 0.96
N ILE A 22 29.52 -3.73 0.06
CA ILE A 22 29.91 -4.95 -0.67
C ILE A 22 31.13 -4.70 -1.55
N ASN A 23 31.25 -3.52 -2.16
CA ASN A 23 32.40 -3.19 -3.01
C ASN A 23 33.70 -3.09 -2.20
N ILE A 24 33.64 -2.66 -0.94
CA ILE A 24 34.80 -2.55 -0.05
C ILE A 24 35.13 -3.90 0.60
N VAL A 25 34.12 -4.55 1.19
CA VAL A 25 34.30 -5.73 2.06
C VAL A 25 34.22 -7.04 1.27
N GLY A 26 33.52 -7.05 0.14
CA GLY A 26 33.24 -8.25 -0.63
C GLY A 26 32.05 -9.06 -0.14
N ILE A 27 31.50 -9.90 -1.02
CA ILE A 27 30.27 -10.67 -0.79
C ILE A 27 30.43 -11.68 0.36
N ARG A 28 31.48 -12.52 0.33
CA ARG A 28 31.68 -13.60 1.30
C ARG A 28 32.01 -13.09 2.71
N PRO A 29 32.88 -12.08 2.89
CA PRO A 29 33.15 -11.56 4.22
C PRO A 29 31.90 -10.90 4.82
N LEU A 30 31.17 -10.09 4.03
CA LEU A 30 29.96 -9.45 4.50
C LEU A 30 28.88 -10.48 4.87
N SER A 31 28.66 -11.50 4.04
CA SER A 31 27.65 -12.54 4.30
C SER A 31 27.87 -13.27 5.62
N ARG A 32 29.15 -13.53 5.97
CA ARG A 32 29.53 -14.15 7.25
C ARG A 32 29.23 -13.24 8.43
N LYS A 33 29.54 -11.94 8.33
CA LYS A 33 29.33 -10.98 9.42
C LYS A 33 27.85 -10.71 9.71
N ILE A 34 27.02 -10.60 8.68
CA ILE A 34 25.58 -10.31 8.87
C ILE A 34 24.71 -11.56 9.01
N GLY A 35 25.29 -12.76 8.81
CA GLY A 35 24.59 -14.04 8.98
C GLY A 35 23.52 -14.29 7.92
N VAL A 36 23.79 -13.93 6.66
CA VAL A 36 22.88 -14.21 5.52
C VAL A 36 23.59 -14.98 4.42
N ASN A 37 22.83 -15.68 3.58
CA ASN A 37 23.40 -16.47 2.50
C ASN A 37 24.17 -15.58 1.49
N PRO A 38 25.39 -15.95 1.05
CA PRO A 38 26.16 -15.21 0.04
C PRO A 38 25.37 -14.88 -1.24
N LYS A 39 24.45 -15.75 -1.67
CA LYS A 39 23.56 -15.50 -2.83
C LYS A 39 22.64 -14.29 -2.59
N THR A 40 22.21 -14.09 -1.35
CA THR A 40 21.41 -12.91 -0.97
C THR A 40 22.24 -11.64 -1.05
N VAL A 41 23.48 -11.70 -0.57
CA VAL A 41 24.42 -10.56 -0.66
C VAL A 41 24.77 -10.26 -2.13
N TYR A 42 24.88 -11.30 -2.97
CA TYR A 42 25.01 -11.12 -4.41
C TYR A 42 23.81 -10.38 -5.01
N ASN A 43 22.59 -10.77 -4.65
CA ASN A 43 21.38 -10.07 -5.10
C ASN A 43 21.33 -8.61 -4.62
N TYR A 44 21.83 -8.31 -3.42
CA TYR A 44 21.98 -6.93 -2.95
C TYR A 44 22.96 -6.13 -3.82
N LYS A 45 24.11 -6.72 -4.17
CA LYS A 45 25.10 -6.09 -5.05
C LYS A 45 24.50 -5.67 -6.40
N HIS A 46 23.64 -6.51 -6.96
CA HIS A 46 22.98 -6.26 -8.25
C HIS A 46 21.65 -5.50 -8.14
N GLY A 47 21.22 -5.12 -6.93
CA GLY A 47 19.97 -4.40 -6.71
C GLY A 47 18.71 -5.23 -6.96
N THR A 48 18.82 -6.54 -7.17
CA THR A 48 17.68 -7.45 -7.38
C THR A 48 16.97 -7.80 -6.07
N ALA A 49 17.62 -7.54 -4.93
CA ALA A 49 17.02 -7.61 -3.61
C ALA A 49 17.41 -6.39 -2.78
N LYS A 50 16.61 -6.09 -1.74
CA LYS A 50 16.88 -5.01 -0.79
C LYS A 50 16.91 -5.57 0.63
N PRO A 51 17.84 -5.12 1.50
CA PRO A 51 17.89 -5.60 2.87
C PRO A 51 16.67 -5.10 3.66
N GLY A 52 15.99 -6.03 4.34
CA GLY A 52 14.97 -5.70 5.33
C GLY A 52 15.56 -5.04 6.58
N ASP A 53 14.71 -4.59 7.50
CA ASP A 53 15.12 -3.78 8.66
C ASP A 53 16.14 -4.51 9.54
N GLU A 54 15.93 -5.80 9.80
CA GLU A 54 16.82 -6.60 10.63
C GLU A 54 18.20 -6.77 9.96
N THR A 55 18.22 -7.16 8.68
CA THR A 55 19.45 -7.29 7.90
C THR A 55 20.18 -5.96 7.81
N MET A 56 19.45 -4.87 7.59
CA MET A 56 20.00 -3.52 7.53
C MET A 56 20.63 -3.12 8.87
N SER A 57 20.02 -3.49 9.99
CA SER A 57 20.58 -3.25 11.32
C SER A 57 21.93 -3.94 11.51
N ARG A 58 22.06 -5.18 11.03
CA ARG A 58 23.33 -5.93 11.05
C ARG A 58 24.36 -5.32 10.10
N ILE A 59 23.95 -4.89 8.91
CA ILE A 59 24.82 -4.17 7.95
C ILE A 59 25.39 -2.90 8.60
N LEU A 60 24.54 -2.08 9.25
CA LEU A 60 24.99 -0.86 9.93
C LEU A 60 25.93 -1.16 11.10
N ALA A 61 25.74 -2.28 11.82
CA ALA A 61 26.66 -2.70 12.86
C ALA A 61 28.04 -3.05 12.29
N VAL A 62 28.09 -3.80 11.18
CA VAL A 62 29.33 -4.10 10.47
C VAL A 62 30.01 -2.82 9.97
N MET A 63 29.25 -1.87 9.43
CA MET A 63 29.82 -0.58 9.02
C MET A 63 30.38 0.20 10.20
N LYS A 64 29.70 0.19 11.35
CA LYS A 64 30.19 0.87 12.55
C LYS A 64 31.55 0.32 13.00
N GLU A 65 31.76 -0.98 12.87
CA GLU A 65 32.99 -1.66 13.28
C GLU A 65 34.10 -1.53 12.23
N ASP A 66 33.80 -1.80 10.96
CA ASP A 66 34.81 -1.92 9.91
C ASP A 66 35.03 -0.62 9.12
N GLN A 67 33.99 0.21 8.96
CA GLN A 67 33.94 1.34 8.04
C GLN A 67 33.18 2.55 8.65
N PRO A 68 33.62 3.08 9.81
CA PRO A 68 32.87 4.09 10.55
C PRO A 68 32.68 5.40 9.76
N HIS A 69 33.66 5.82 8.97
CA HIS A 69 33.57 7.00 8.11
C HIS A 69 32.48 6.87 7.03
N LEU A 70 32.29 5.66 6.49
CA LEU A 70 31.23 5.42 5.49
C LEU A 70 29.85 5.50 6.15
N LEU A 71 29.72 4.95 7.36
CA LEU A 71 28.49 5.06 8.14
C LEU A 71 28.13 6.53 8.42
N GLU A 72 29.09 7.32 8.88
CA GLU A 72 28.91 8.74 9.18
C GLU A 72 28.43 9.52 7.95
N ARG A 73 29.09 9.34 6.80
CA ARG A 73 28.68 9.95 5.52
C ARG A 73 27.22 9.64 5.15
N HIS A 74 26.78 8.39 5.36
CA HIS A 74 25.40 8.03 5.09
C HIS A 74 24.42 8.61 6.13
N LEU A 75 24.80 8.71 7.40
CA LEU A 75 23.96 9.32 8.42
C LEU A 75 23.78 10.82 8.19
N GLU A 76 24.85 11.53 7.83
CA GLU A 76 24.80 12.95 7.46
C GLU A 76 23.87 13.17 6.27
N ARG A 77 24.00 12.35 5.22
CA ARG A 77 23.11 12.43 4.05
C ARG A 77 21.66 12.11 4.39
N LEU A 78 21.42 11.17 5.31
CA LEU A 78 20.07 10.84 5.78
C LEU A 78 19.49 12.04 6.55
N GLN A 79 20.27 12.64 7.45
CA GLN A 79 19.87 13.83 8.21
C GLN A 79 19.60 15.02 7.30
N ALA A 80 20.44 15.27 6.29
CA ALA A 80 20.23 16.33 5.31
C ALA A 80 18.93 16.12 4.52
N ARG A 81 18.66 14.89 4.06
CA ARG A 81 17.39 14.56 3.39
C ARG A 81 16.18 14.79 4.28
N PHE A 82 16.26 14.39 5.55
CA PHE A 82 15.18 14.65 6.51
C PHE A 82 14.98 16.14 6.75
N SER A 83 16.05 16.89 6.96
CA SER A 83 15.98 18.35 7.22
C SER A 83 15.39 19.08 6.01
N ASN A 84 15.86 18.75 4.80
CA ASN A 84 15.32 19.31 3.56
C ASN A 84 13.84 18.94 3.36
N ALA A 85 13.41 17.74 3.73
CA ALA A 85 12.01 17.33 3.63
C ALA A 85 11.11 18.06 4.66
N LEU A 86 11.65 18.51 5.78
CA LEU A 86 10.92 19.32 6.77
C LEU A 86 10.86 20.80 6.36
N GLU A 87 11.89 21.31 5.70
CA GLU A 87 11.97 22.68 5.20
C GLU A 87 11.29 22.86 3.83
N ALA A 88 11.05 21.76 3.11
CA ALA A 88 10.28 21.80 1.89
C ALA A 88 8.88 22.35 2.21
N PRO A 89 8.44 23.44 1.55
CA PRO A 89 7.06 23.84 1.65
C PRO A 89 6.22 22.63 1.28
N ILE A 90 5.24 22.32 2.12
CA ILE A 90 4.24 21.31 1.80
C ILE A 90 3.44 21.90 0.63
N GLU A 91 3.95 21.73 -0.59
CA GLU A 91 3.12 21.78 -1.77
C GLU A 91 2.20 20.57 -1.62
N LEU A 92 1.05 20.83 -0.98
CA LEU A 92 -0.18 20.14 -1.30
C LEU A 92 -0.36 20.38 -2.79
N GLU A 93 0.27 19.55 -3.63
CA GLU A 93 -0.18 19.39 -5.00
C GLU A 93 -1.63 18.96 -4.84
N GLU A 94 -2.54 19.91 -5.07
CA GLU A 94 -3.91 19.59 -5.39
C GLU A 94 -3.83 18.49 -6.44
N PRO A 95 -4.51 17.36 -6.24
CA PRO A 95 -4.51 16.29 -7.23
C PRO A 95 -4.85 16.93 -8.57
N PRO A 96 -4.12 16.62 -9.66
CA PRO A 96 -4.31 17.27 -10.94
C PRO A 96 -5.80 17.24 -11.24
N SER A 97 -6.40 18.42 -11.30
CA SER A 97 -7.82 18.58 -11.58
C SER A 97 -8.08 17.82 -12.86
N ARG A 98 -8.69 16.63 -12.73
CA ARG A 98 -9.06 15.78 -13.86
C ARG A 98 -10.12 16.57 -14.62
N GLU A 99 -9.67 17.40 -15.55
CA GLU A 99 -10.50 17.85 -16.67
C GLU A 99 -11.03 16.59 -17.34
N LYS A 100 -12.29 16.28 -17.05
CA LYS A 100 -13.03 15.24 -17.74
C LYS A 100 -12.96 15.55 -19.24
N PRO A 101 -12.51 14.63 -20.09
CA PRO A 101 -12.68 14.78 -21.53
C PRO A 101 -14.18 14.91 -21.82
N GLN A 102 -14.58 16.05 -22.39
CA GLN A 102 -15.93 16.20 -22.94
C GLN A 102 -16.18 15.10 -23.97
N PRO A 103 -17.26 14.33 -23.85
CA PRO A 103 -17.64 13.41 -24.92
C PRO A 103 -18.13 14.22 -26.13
N PRO A 104 -17.81 13.78 -27.36
CA PRO A 104 -18.22 14.47 -28.58
C PRO A 104 -19.75 14.46 -28.73
N SER A 105 -20.26 15.61 -29.14
CA SER A 105 -21.66 15.89 -29.39
C SER A 105 -22.21 15.03 -30.54
N LEU A 106 -23.28 14.28 -30.30
CA LEU A 106 -24.17 13.76 -31.34
C LEU A 106 -25.65 13.95 -30.91
N PRO A 107 -26.57 14.12 -31.88
CA PRO A 107 -27.64 15.09 -31.78
C PRO A 107 -28.99 14.55 -31.29
N SER A 108 -29.74 15.49 -30.69
CA SER A 108 -31.17 15.52 -30.35
C SER A 108 -32.11 14.51 -31.01
N VAL A 109 -32.88 13.81 -30.17
CA VAL A 109 -34.23 13.33 -30.50
C VAL A 109 -35.17 13.62 -29.29
N PRO A 110 -36.40 14.12 -29.48
CA PRO A 110 -37.17 14.83 -28.44
C PRO A 110 -37.91 13.92 -27.44
N PRO A 111 -38.40 14.50 -26.32
CA PRO A 111 -38.91 13.79 -25.16
C PRO A 111 -40.36 13.35 -25.34
N LYS A 112 -40.73 12.17 -24.82
CA LYS A 112 -42.12 11.83 -24.55
C LYS A 112 -42.41 11.94 -23.06
N GLU A 113 -43.53 12.61 -22.83
CA GLU A 113 -43.94 13.27 -21.62
C GLU A 113 -44.94 12.39 -20.83
N VAL A 114 -45.13 12.77 -19.56
CA VAL A 114 -46.29 12.51 -18.68
C VAL A 114 -46.48 11.09 -18.10
N GLN A 115 -46.31 10.95 -16.78
CA GLN A 115 -47.42 10.84 -15.80
C GLN A 115 -46.93 10.46 -14.38
N ARG A 116 -47.00 11.41 -13.43
CA ARG A 116 -47.38 11.16 -12.02
C ARG A 116 -48.92 11.00 -11.97
N PRO A 117 -49.61 10.50 -10.92
CA PRO A 117 -49.24 10.35 -9.48
C PRO A 117 -49.77 8.97 -8.91
N PRO A 118 -50.10 8.74 -7.62
CA PRO A 118 -49.85 9.45 -6.36
C PRO A 118 -49.22 8.58 -5.24
N SER A 119 -48.90 9.28 -4.15
CA SER A 119 -48.39 8.88 -2.83
C SER A 119 -49.07 7.67 -2.18
N GLU A 120 -48.28 6.78 -1.54
CA GLU A 120 -48.43 6.29 -0.15
C GLU A 120 -47.31 5.28 0.23
N PRO A 121 -47.06 5.02 1.53
CA PRO A 121 -45.73 4.80 2.09
C PRO A 121 -45.33 3.33 2.08
N VAL A 122 -44.23 2.98 1.41
CA VAL A 122 -43.77 1.59 1.40
C VAL A 122 -42.26 1.54 1.56
N ALA A 123 -41.84 1.13 2.76
CA ALA A 123 -40.51 0.60 3.03
C ALA A 123 -40.11 -0.43 1.96
N ARG A 124 -38.96 -0.23 1.30
CA ARG A 124 -38.22 -1.12 0.38
C ARG A 124 -37.23 -0.21 -0.37
N ARG A 125 -35.98 -0.52 -0.68
CA ARG A 125 -35.16 -1.74 -0.73
C ARG A 125 -33.71 -1.24 -0.92
N PRO A 126 -32.69 -2.08 -0.70
CA PRO A 126 -31.30 -1.71 -0.90
C PRO A 126 -31.12 -1.24 -2.35
N THR A 127 -30.49 -0.09 -2.52
CA THR A 127 -30.07 0.45 -3.81
C THR A 127 -29.28 -0.60 -4.60
N PRO A 128 -29.42 -0.65 -5.94
CA PRO A 128 -28.79 -1.68 -6.75
C PRO A 128 -27.26 -1.64 -6.56
N LYS A 129 -26.70 -2.77 -6.06
CA LYS A 129 -25.26 -2.97 -5.87
C LYS A 129 -24.55 -2.66 -7.17
N THR A 130 -23.89 -1.50 -7.24
CA THR A 130 -23.04 -1.13 -8.37
C THR A 130 -21.98 -2.22 -8.51
N GLU A 131 -21.86 -2.77 -9.70
CA GLU A 131 -20.81 -3.74 -10.00
C GLU A 131 -19.51 -2.97 -10.22
N VAL A 132 -18.51 -3.24 -9.39
CA VAL A 132 -17.21 -2.56 -9.40
C VAL A 132 -16.15 -3.59 -9.77
N SER A 133 -15.22 -3.24 -10.65
CA SER A 133 -14.11 -4.13 -10.98
C SER A 133 -13.08 -4.18 -9.84
N LEU A 134 -12.27 -5.24 -9.78
CA LEU A 134 -11.17 -5.31 -8.80
C LEU A 134 -10.18 -4.16 -8.99
N GLU A 135 -9.95 -3.75 -10.23
CA GLU A 135 -9.05 -2.66 -10.60
C GLU A 135 -9.58 -1.31 -10.11
N GLU A 136 -10.89 -1.05 -10.28
CA GLU A 136 -11.55 0.14 -9.75
C GLU A 136 -11.48 0.19 -8.23
N ILE A 137 -11.59 -0.95 -7.55
CA ILE A 137 -11.42 -1.02 -6.09
C ILE A 137 -9.98 -0.66 -5.73
N PHE A 138 -8.98 -1.25 -6.40
CA PHE A 138 -7.56 -0.95 -6.14
C PHE A 138 -7.21 0.51 -6.35
N ASP A 139 -7.75 1.12 -7.40
CA ASP A 139 -7.54 2.53 -7.69
C ASP A 139 -8.18 3.42 -6.62
N LYS A 140 -9.40 3.08 -6.15
CA LYS A 140 -10.10 3.81 -5.08
C LYS A 140 -9.36 3.72 -3.74
N ILE A 141 -8.82 2.56 -3.37
CA ILE A 141 -8.07 2.40 -2.12
C ILE A 141 -6.59 2.82 -2.23
N GLY A 142 -6.17 3.38 -3.37
CA GLY A 142 -4.82 3.89 -3.59
C GLY A 142 -3.73 2.81 -3.65
N VAL A 143 -4.09 1.59 -4.06
CA VAL A 143 -3.19 0.44 -4.11
C VAL A 143 -2.56 0.29 -5.50
N SER A 144 -1.32 0.81 -5.61
CA SER A 144 -0.58 0.86 -6.89
C SER A 144 0.45 -0.27 -7.06
N THR A 145 0.94 -0.87 -5.97
CA THR A 145 1.98 -1.91 -6.06
C THR A 145 1.38 -3.31 -6.27
N SER A 146 2.06 -4.17 -7.03
CA SER A 146 1.61 -5.55 -7.28
C SER A 146 1.46 -6.37 -5.98
N PHE A 147 2.34 -6.13 -5.01
CA PHE A 147 2.29 -6.78 -3.70
C PHE A 147 1.08 -6.34 -2.86
N ASP A 148 0.78 -5.04 -2.86
CA ASP A 148 -0.39 -4.52 -2.14
C ASP A 148 -1.69 -4.90 -2.85
N ARG A 149 -1.71 -4.96 -4.18
CA ARG A 149 -2.85 -5.49 -4.96
C ARG A 149 -3.16 -6.93 -4.59
N MET A 150 -2.13 -7.78 -4.42
CA MET A 150 -2.31 -9.16 -3.97
C MET A 150 -2.89 -9.23 -2.55
N LYS A 151 -2.43 -8.37 -1.63
CA LYS A 151 -2.99 -8.29 -0.27
C LYS A 151 -4.43 -7.79 -0.27
N ALA A 152 -4.73 -6.75 -1.03
CA ALA A 152 -6.09 -6.23 -1.19
C ALA A 152 -7.02 -7.28 -1.80
N LYS A 153 -6.55 -8.08 -2.77
CA LYS A 153 -7.30 -9.21 -3.31
C LYS A 153 -7.61 -10.27 -2.24
N ASN A 154 -6.61 -10.66 -1.44
CA ASN A 154 -6.80 -11.62 -0.34
C ASN A 154 -7.75 -11.08 0.74
N PHE A 155 -7.65 -9.78 1.04
CA PHE A 155 -8.58 -9.09 1.92
C PHE A 155 -10.01 -9.15 1.37
N LEU A 156 -10.24 -8.76 0.11
CA LEU A 156 -11.56 -8.75 -0.52
C LEU A 156 -12.16 -10.16 -0.60
N ALA A 157 -11.34 -11.17 -0.83
CA ALA A 157 -11.76 -12.58 -0.73
C ALA A 157 -12.20 -12.94 0.70
N GLY A 158 -11.51 -12.41 1.72
CA GLY A 158 -11.86 -12.59 3.13
C GLY A 158 -13.17 -11.90 3.52
N VAL A 159 -13.49 -10.74 2.93
CA VAL A 159 -14.76 -9.99 3.15
C VAL A 159 -15.89 -10.48 2.23
N ARG A 160 -15.66 -11.49 1.39
CA ARG A 160 -16.71 -12.09 0.53
C ARG A 160 -17.69 -12.88 1.41
N GLY A 161 -18.66 -12.19 2.01
CA GLY A 161 -19.68 -12.72 2.89
C GLY A 161 -20.50 -11.60 3.55
N GLU A 162 -21.68 -11.92 4.07
CA GLU A 162 -22.50 -10.96 4.81
C GLU A 162 -22.15 -11.01 6.30
N GLY A 163 -21.95 -9.85 6.93
CA GLY A 163 -21.83 -9.73 8.38
C GLY A 163 -20.57 -10.34 9.00
N LEU A 164 -19.39 -10.12 8.41
CA LEU A 164 -18.12 -10.70 8.89
C LEU A 164 -17.46 -9.82 9.97
N SER A 165 -16.97 -10.43 11.04
CA SER A 165 -16.15 -9.73 12.05
C SER A 165 -14.72 -9.48 11.56
N VAL A 166 -13.98 -8.58 12.22
CA VAL A 166 -12.56 -8.35 11.91
C VAL A 166 -11.76 -9.64 12.05
N GLU A 167 -12.06 -10.43 13.07
CA GLU A 167 -11.44 -11.72 13.36
C GLU A 167 -11.69 -12.73 12.23
N ASP A 168 -12.92 -12.82 11.72
CA ASP A 168 -13.24 -13.70 10.58
C ASP A 168 -12.49 -13.29 9.31
N ILE A 169 -12.35 -11.98 9.08
CA ILE A 169 -11.64 -11.45 7.91
C ILE A 169 -10.14 -11.73 8.03
N VAL A 170 -9.57 -11.61 9.23
CA VAL A 170 -8.16 -11.96 9.51
C VAL A 170 -7.90 -13.44 9.20
N GLU A 171 -8.74 -14.34 9.70
CA GLU A 171 -8.59 -15.77 9.47
C GLU A 171 -8.71 -16.15 7.99
N ARG A 172 -9.68 -15.56 7.27
CA ARG A 172 -9.93 -15.87 5.86
C ARG A 172 -8.92 -15.23 4.91
N SER A 173 -8.44 -14.03 5.21
CA SER A 173 -7.50 -13.31 4.36
C SER A 173 -6.03 -13.68 4.61
N GLY A 174 -5.73 -14.29 5.78
CA GLY A 174 -4.36 -14.57 6.21
C GLY A 174 -3.52 -13.31 6.47
N LEU A 175 -4.18 -12.16 6.63
CA LEU A 175 -3.53 -10.87 6.87
C LEU A 175 -3.46 -10.57 8.38
N SER A 176 -2.54 -9.70 8.79
CA SER A 176 -2.53 -9.22 10.17
C SER A 176 -3.76 -8.37 10.46
N ARG A 177 -4.25 -8.39 11.71
CA ARG A 177 -5.35 -7.52 12.18
C ARG A 177 -5.17 -6.05 11.79
N SER A 178 -3.96 -5.52 11.98
CA SER A 178 -3.61 -4.15 11.59
C SER A 178 -3.73 -3.86 10.09
N ALA A 179 -3.48 -4.86 9.23
CA ALA A 179 -3.64 -4.72 7.79
C ALA A 179 -5.12 -4.77 7.40
N VAL A 180 -5.90 -5.66 8.02
CA VAL A 180 -7.34 -5.76 7.86
C VAL A 180 -8.04 -4.46 8.25
N GLU A 181 -7.72 -3.91 9.42
CA GLU A 181 -8.26 -2.63 9.90
C GLU A 181 -7.95 -1.47 8.94
N LYS A 182 -6.72 -1.42 8.41
CA LYS A 182 -6.33 -0.41 7.41
C LYS A 182 -7.14 -0.51 6.12
N TYR A 183 -7.37 -1.74 5.62
CA TYR A 183 -8.16 -1.95 4.40
C TYR A 183 -9.66 -1.69 4.64
N LEU A 184 -10.20 -2.06 5.79
CA LEU A 184 -11.57 -1.73 6.19
C LEU A 184 -11.78 -0.22 6.21
N GLN A 185 -10.88 0.53 6.86
CA GLN A 185 -10.97 1.98 6.94
C GLN A 185 -10.95 2.63 5.54
N ALA A 186 -10.08 2.15 4.63
CA ALA A 186 -10.01 2.65 3.27
C ALA A 186 -11.26 2.34 2.42
N LEU A 187 -11.91 1.20 2.66
CA LEU A 187 -13.12 0.83 1.93
C LEU A 187 -14.38 1.50 2.50
N ILE A 188 -14.40 1.80 3.80
CA ILE A 188 -15.46 2.59 4.44
C ILE A 188 -15.41 4.03 3.92
N SER A 189 -14.22 4.64 3.80
CA SER A 189 -14.08 6.00 3.25
C SER A 189 -14.56 6.12 1.79
N GLU A 190 -14.52 5.01 1.05
CA GLU A 190 -14.96 4.94 -0.35
C GLU A 190 -16.41 4.43 -0.50
N ASN A 191 -17.15 4.26 0.60
CA ASN A 191 -18.51 3.68 0.65
C ASN A 191 -18.63 2.30 -0.04
N LEU A 192 -17.57 1.50 0.02
CA LEU A 192 -17.52 0.14 -0.56
C LEU A 192 -17.89 -0.94 0.47
N ILE A 193 -17.80 -0.61 1.76
CA ILE A 193 -18.19 -1.47 2.88
C ILE A 193 -19.12 -0.69 3.81
N GLU A 194 -20.18 -1.36 4.26
CA GLU A 194 -21.07 -0.91 5.33
C GLU A 194 -20.70 -1.60 6.65
N GLU A 195 -20.62 -0.79 7.70
CA GLU A 195 -20.52 -1.26 9.08
C GLU A 195 -21.93 -1.62 9.59
N GLY A 196 -22.11 -2.88 9.95
CA GLY A 196 -23.34 -3.43 10.50
C GLY A 196 -23.40 -3.37 12.02
N PRO A 197 -24.46 -3.95 12.64
CA PRO A 197 -24.55 -4.14 14.09
C PRO A 197 -23.31 -4.89 14.63
N PRO A 198 -23.00 -4.70 15.92
CA PRO A 198 -21.69 -4.23 16.38
C PRO A 198 -20.52 -5.09 15.90
N GLY A 199 -19.64 -4.46 15.10
CA GLY A 199 -18.35 -5.02 14.69
C GLY A 199 -18.40 -5.90 13.44
N THR A 200 -19.48 -5.88 12.67
CA THR A 200 -19.60 -6.65 11.42
C THR A 200 -19.47 -5.75 10.19
N TYR A 201 -18.86 -6.28 9.13
CA TYR A 201 -18.61 -5.57 7.87
C TYR A 201 -19.23 -6.32 6.71
N THR A 202 -19.91 -5.59 5.83
CA THR A 202 -20.53 -6.16 4.61
C THR A 202 -20.17 -5.32 3.40
N LEU A 203 -19.82 -5.98 2.29
CA LEU A 203 -19.59 -5.30 1.02
C LEU A 203 -20.90 -4.71 0.46
N SER A 204 -20.91 -3.40 0.25
CA SER A 204 -22.03 -2.66 -0.38
C SER A 204 -22.07 -2.85 -1.90
N VAL A 205 -20.98 -3.34 -2.48
CA VAL A 205 -20.80 -3.52 -3.93
C VAL A 205 -20.62 -5.00 -4.32
N ARG A 206 -20.97 -5.34 -5.56
CA ARG A 206 -20.61 -6.64 -6.15
C ARG A 206 -19.31 -6.50 -6.92
N ILE A 207 -18.34 -7.36 -6.61
CA ILE A 207 -17.07 -7.41 -7.32
C ILE A 207 -17.25 -8.28 -8.56
N ARG A 208 -16.97 -7.74 -9.76
CA ARG A 208 -16.91 -8.54 -10.99
C ARG A 208 -15.65 -9.40 -10.97
N GLU A 209 -15.81 -10.71 -11.07
CA GLU A 209 -14.71 -11.63 -11.34
C GLU A 209 -14.53 -11.66 -12.86
N GLU A 210 -13.40 -11.16 -13.36
CA GLU A 210 -12.96 -11.47 -14.73
C GLU A 210 -12.27 -12.84 -14.68
N ASP A 211 -12.80 -13.78 -15.46
CA ASP A 211 -12.29 -15.15 -15.66
C ASP A 211 -10.90 -15.17 -16.31
#